data_AF-A0A3B6V9S5-F1
#
_entry.id   AF-A0A3B6V9S5-F1
#
_cell.length_a   1.000
_cell.length_b   1.000
_cell.length_c   1.000
_cell.angle_alpha   90.00
_cell.angle_beta   90.00
_cell.angle_gamma   90.00
#
_symmetry.space_group_name_H-M   'P 1'
#
loop_
_entity.id
_entity.type
_entity.pdbx_description
1 polymer ?
#
loop_
_entity_poly.entity_id
_entity_poly.type
_entity_poly.pdbx_seq_one_letter_code
_entity_poly.pdbx_strand_id
1 'polypeptide(L)'
;MIYKISNNGKTRNYVIAYSKKDKKINFRLGNAKIDFNVDFISGYVSEDFSSNLKSILSNNKKKEQFKSLYTKFDNRIKDIIFIENKVAVELVNLTHAINIKSMGKGFQTYLKIIASMVAGNKYIIIDEIENGMHFESIKILLENILSLSKEYNLQFFVTTHNKELLEILNNILDENNYDDMLSVYNTYINNENNIDIVNYTQKNFSHFIENDNEIRD
;
A
#
# COMPACT_ATOMS: atom_id res chain seq x y z
N MET A 1 13.12 -6.57 -17.73
CA MET A 1 12.37 -6.92 -18.95
C MET A 1 12.40 -5.74 -19.91
N ILE A 2 12.29 -5.98 -21.22
CA ILE A 2 12.17 -4.92 -22.23
C ILE A 2 10.70 -4.78 -22.55
N TYR A 3 10.14 -3.60 -22.30
CA TYR A 3 8.76 -3.26 -22.62
C TYR A 3 8.74 -2.29 -23.78
N LYS A 4 7.89 -2.57 -24.76
CA LYS A 4 7.66 -1.71 -25.91
C LYS A 4 6.38 -0.92 -25.63
N ILE A 5 6.52 0.37 -25.34
CA ILE A 5 5.36 1.23 -25.04
C ILE A 5 5.11 2.11 -26.27
N SER A 6 3.89 2.05 -26.79
CA SER A 6 3.42 2.89 -27.90
C SER A 6 2.47 3.95 -27.36
N ASN A 7 2.77 5.22 -27.62
CA ASN A 7 1.88 6.33 -27.29
C ASN A 7 1.77 7.28 -28.50
N ASN A 8 0.55 7.58 -28.95
CA ASN A 8 0.25 8.43 -30.10
C ASN A 8 1.07 8.09 -31.37
N GLY A 9 1.15 6.80 -31.72
CA GLY A 9 1.87 6.30 -32.90
C GLY A 9 3.40 6.30 -32.78
N LYS A 10 3.97 6.81 -31.67
CA LYS A 10 5.41 6.70 -31.37
C LYS A 10 5.66 5.54 -30.45
N THR A 11 6.48 4.60 -30.91
CA THR A 11 6.90 3.47 -30.09
C THR A 11 8.30 3.70 -29.52
N ARG A 12 8.45 3.53 -28.22
CA ARG A 12 9.75 3.58 -27.54
C ARG A 12 9.99 2.30 -26.75
N ASN A 13 11.24 1.85 -26.76
CA ASN A 13 11.68 0.72 -25.95
C ASN A 13 12.08 1.23 -24.58
N TYR A 14 11.44 0.69 -23.55
CA TYR A 14 11.75 0.95 -22.15
C TYR A 14 12.34 -0.32 -21.56
N VAL A 15 13.45 -0.19 -20.84
CA VAL A 15 13.96 -1.31 -20.03
C VAL A 15 13.61 -1.00 -18.59
N ILE A 16 12.74 -1.82 -18.02
CA ILE A 16 12.42 -1.78 -16.60
C ILE A 16 13.17 -2.93 -15.95
N ALA A 17 14.04 -2.59 -15.02
CA ALA A 17 14.79 -3.55 -14.23
C ALA A 17 14.50 -3.31 -12.75
N TYR A 18 13.92 -4.32 -12.10
CA TYR A 18 13.79 -4.35 -10.66
C TYR A 18 15.01 -5.09 -10.08
N SER A 19 15.80 -4.40 -9.26
CA SER A 19 16.80 -5.06 -8.42
C SER A 19 16.18 -5.31 -7.06
N LYS A 20 15.82 -6.57 -6.78
CA LYS A 20 15.31 -6.98 -5.47
C LYS A 20 16.33 -6.70 -4.35
N LYS A 21 17.62 -6.90 -4.63
CA LYS A 21 18.71 -6.68 -3.66
C LYS A 21 18.87 -5.21 -3.28
N ASP A 22 18.72 -4.31 -4.26
CA ASP A 22 18.92 -2.88 -4.05
C ASP A 22 17.60 -2.13 -3.83
N LYS A 23 16.46 -2.83 -3.89
CA LYS A 23 15.09 -2.29 -3.71
C LYS A 23 14.82 -1.07 -4.59
N LYS A 24 15.40 -1.13 -5.79
CA LYS A 24 15.36 -0.07 -6.78
C LYS A 24 14.67 -0.57 -8.02
N ILE A 25 13.62 0.16 -8.41
CA ILE A 25 13.13 0.08 -9.77
C ILE A 25 13.97 1.06 -10.58
N ASN A 26 14.69 0.51 -11.55
CA ASN A 26 15.50 1.26 -12.48
C ASN A 26 14.72 1.32 -13.80
N PHE A 27 14.42 2.53 -14.25
CA PHE A 27 13.88 2.78 -15.58
C PHE A 27 15.01 3.27 -16.48
N ARG A 28 15.15 2.62 -17.65
CA ARG A 28 16.05 3.11 -18.70
C ARG A 28 15.26 3.45 -19.96
N LEU A 29 15.45 4.68 -20.42
CA LEU A 29 14.92 5.19 -21.68
C LEU A 29 16.09 5.70 -22.53
N GLY A 30 16.54 4.90 -23.49
CA GLY A 30 17.79 5.16 -24.20
C GLY A 30 18.96 5.24 -23.20
N ASN A 31 19.64 6.39 -23.14
CA ASN A 31 20.76 6.64 -22.21
C ASN A 31 20.32 7.20 -20.85
N ALA A 32 19.07 7.62 -20.68
CA ALA A 32 18.57 8.15 -19.41
C ALA A 32 18.28 7.00 -18.44
N LYS A 33 18.83 7.09 -17.23
CA LYS A 33 18.56 6.17 -16.11
C LYS A 33 17.85 6.94 -14.99
N ILE A 34 16.72 6.41 -14.52
CA ILE A 34 15.99 6.94 -13.36
C ILE A 34 15.84 5.82 -12.35
N ASP A 35 16.21 6.09 -11.11
CA ASP A 35 16.15 5.12 -10.01
C ASP A 35 15.11 5.58 -8.99
N PHE A 36 14.18 4.69 -8.65
CA PHE A 36 13.21 4.89 -7.58
C PHE A 36 13.50 3.92 -6.44
N ASN A 37 13.66 4.44 -5.23
CA ASN A 37 13.65 3.62 -4.02
C ASN A 37 12.19 3.26 -3.73
N VAL A 38 11.89 1.98 -3.72
CA VAL A 38 10.53 1.47 -3.47
C VAL A 38 10.55 0.56 -2.26
N ASP A 39 9.53 0.66 -1.41
CA ASP A 39 9.25 -0.35 -0.40
C ASP A 39 8.20 -1.31 -0.95
N PHE A 40 8.52 -2.61 -0.99
CA PHE A 40 7.63 -3.64 -1.51
C PHE A 40 7.06 -4.46 -0.35
N ILE A 41 5.73 -4.44 -0.23
CA ILE A 41 5.00 -5.11 0.82
C ILE A 41 4.10 -6.16 0.17
N SER A 42 4.29 -7.43 0.53
CA SER A 42 3.37 -8.50 0.16
C SER A 42 3.04 -9.38 1.37
N GLY A 43 2.03 -10.23 1.22
CA GLY A 43 1.59 -11.16 2.27
C GLY A 43 2.72 -11.97 2.89
N TYR A 44 3.79 -12.29 2.14
CA TYR A 44 4.91 -13.12 2.61
C TYR A 44 6.20 -12.35 2.86
N VAL A 45 6.35 -11.15 2.31
CA VAL A 45 7.61 -10.42 2.28
C VAL A 45 7.39 -8.97 2.70
N SER A 46 8.11 -8.53 3.72
CA SER A 46 8.35 -7.11 4.00
C SER A 46 9.78 -7.01 4.49
N GLU A 47 10.69 -6.75 3.54
CA GLU A 47 12.12 -6.77 3.80
C GLU A 47 12.57 -5.56 4.65
N ASP A 48 11.81 -4.46 4.62
CA ASP A 48 12.12 -3.23 5.35
C ASP A 48 11.37 -3.07 6.67
N PHE A 49 10.51 -4.00 7.06
CA PHE A 49 9.71 -3.82 8.27
C PHE A 49 10.56 -3.53 9.51
N SER A 50 11.64 -4.30 9.72
CA SER A 50 12.53 -4.09 10.87
C SER A 50 13.38 -2.83 10.77
N SER A 51 13.86 -2.45 9.57
CA SER A 51 14.64 -1.21 9.39
C SER A 51 13.75 0.03 9.53
N ASN A 52 12.56 0.01 8.93
CA ASN A 52 11.52 1.04 9.07
C ASN A 52 11.18 1.24 10.55
N LEU A 53 10.87 0.17 11.29
CA LEU A 53 10.60 0.24 12.72
C LEU A 53 11.76 0.82 13.52
N LYS A 54 13.00 0.37 13.28
CA LYS A 54 14.18 0.92 13.98
C LYS A 54 14.32 2.43 13.74
N SER A 55 14.14 2.88 12.50
CA SER A 55 14.17 4.31 12.17
C SER A 55 13.06 5.08 12.89
N ILE A 56 11.83 4.54 12.90
CA ILE A 56 10.69 5.15 13.59
C ILE A 56 10.96 5.28 15.09
N LEU A 57 11.35 4.19 15.74
CA LEU A 57 11.53 4.14 17.20
C LEU A 57 12.71 4.99 17.69
N SER A 58 13.67 5.31 16.81
CA SER A 58 14.78 6.22 17.09
C SER A 58 14.41 7.71 17.04
N ASN A 59 13.21 8.07 16.58
CA ASN A 59 12.74 9.45 16.43
C ASN A 59 11.42 9.65 17.17
N ASN A 60 11.42 10.50 18.22
CA ASN A 60 10.24 10.68 19.08
C ASN A 60 8.98 11.10 18.32
N LYS A 61 9.10 12.03 17.35
CA LYS A 61 7.96 12.49 16.54
C LYS A 61 7.38 11.35 15.70
N LYS A 62 8.24 10.58 15.03
CA LYS A 62 7.80 9.40 14.26
C LYS A 62 7.21 8.33 15.17
N LYS A 63 7.79 8.09 16.35
CA LYS A 63 7.28 7.13 17.33
C LYS A 63 5.87 7.50 17.80
N GLU A 64 5.64 8.76 18.17
CA GLU A 64 4.32 9.24 18.60
C GLU A 64 3.28 9.12 17.49
N GLN A 65 3.64 9.51 16.27
CA GLN A 65 2.75 9.36 15.13
C GLN A 65 2.43 7.89 14.87
N PHE A 66 3.44 7.04 14.78
CA PHE A 66 3.27 5.60 14.56
C PHE A 66 2.37 4.97 15.63
N LYS A 67 2.55 5.39 16.89
CA LYS A 67 1.71 5.01 18.01
C LYS A 67 0.26 5.40 17.80
N SER A 68 -0.01 6.64 17.42
CA SER A 68 -1.38 7.10 17.13
C SER A 68 -2.09 6.25 16.08
N LEU A 69 -1.37 5.76 15.07
CA LEU A 69 -1.93 4.95 13.98
C LEU A 69 -2.28 3.53 14.44
N TYR A 70 -1.39 2.83 15.15
CA TYR A 70 -1.72 1.47 15.61
C TYR A 70 -2.71 1.47 16.79
N THR A 71 -2.77 2.52 17.60
CA THR A 71 -3.78 2.61 18.67
C THR A 71 -5.19 2.89 18.16
N LYS A 72 -5.31 3.58 17.01
CA LYS A 72 -6.60 3.72 16.30
C LYS A 72 -7.10 2.38 15.76
N PHE A 73 -6.18 1.50 15.36
CA PHE A 73 -6.50 0.17 14.89
C PHE A 73 -6.91 -0.77 16.03
N ASP A 74 -6.14 -0.78 17.13
CA ASP A 74 -6.45 -1.58 18.32
C ASP A 74 -6.00 -0.84 19.57
N ASN A 75 -6.97 -0.32 20.33
CA ASN A 75 -6.74 0.48 21.53
C ASN A 75 -6.13 -0.33 22.70
N ARG A 76 -6.07 -1.66 22.60
CA ARG A 76 -5.44 -2.52 23.60
C ARG A 76 -3.91 -2.50 23.48
N ILE A 77 -3.37 -1.99 22.37
CA ILE A 77 -1.92 -1.93 22.13
C ILE A 77 -1.32 -0.74 22.86
N LYS A 78 -0.41 -1.02 23.78
CA LYS A 78 0.28 -0.02 24.61
C LYS A 78 1.55 0.50 23.93
N ASP A 79 2.42 -0.40 23.47
CA ASP A 79 3.65 -0.05 22.76
C ASP A 79 4.11 -1.19 21.83
N ILE A 80 4.98 -0.85 20.89
CA ILE A 80 5.64 -1.81 19.99
C ILE A 80 7.15 -1.63 20.14
N ILE A 81 7.82 -2.70 20.55
CA ILE A 81 9.22 -2.68 20.97
C ILE A 81 10.03 -3.78 20.28
N PHE A 82 11.35 -3.71 20.43
CA PHE A 82 12.25 -4.81 20.08
C PHE A 82 12.69 -5.56 21.33
N ILE A 83 12.54 -6.88 21.31
CA ILE A 83 13.11 -7.81 22.30
C ILE A 83 14.00 -8.78 21.52
N GLU A 84 15.32 -8.78 21.79
CA GLU A 84 16.29 -9.65 21.11
C GLU A 84 16.19 -9.58 19.57
N ASN A 85 16.10 -8.38 19.01
CA ASN A 85 15.88 -8.11 17.58
C ASN A 85 14.54 -8.62 16.99
N LYS A 86 13.63 -9.12 17.81
CA LYS A 86 12.27 -9.50 17.39
C LYS A 86 11.29 -8.39 17.78
N VAL A 87 10.33 -8.14 16.90
CA VAL A 87 9.26 -7.18 17.17
C VAL A 87 8.26 -7.81 18.14
N ALA A 88 7.99 -7.10 19.24
CA ALA A 88 7.06 -7.49 20.27
C ALA A 88 6.02 -6.38 20.53
N VAL A 89 4.83 -6.79 20.96
CA VAL A 89 3.67 -5.93 21.19
C VAL A 89 3.31 -5.99 22.67
N GLU A 90 3.29 -4.84 23.34
CA GLU A 90 2.75 -4.70 24.70
C GLU A 90 1.24 -4.47 24.63
N LEU A 91 0.47 -5.26 25.37
CA LEU A 91 -0.99 -5.13 25.48
C LEU A 91 -1.38 -4.70 26.89
N VAL A 92 -2.42 -3.88 27.02
CA VAL A 92 -2.91 -3.34 28.31
C VAL A 92 -3.25 -4.42 29.35
N ASN A 93 -3.72 -5.59 28.89
CA ASN A 93 -4.17 -6.68 29.76
C ASN A 93 -3.13 -7.80 29.93
N LEU A 94 -1.92 -7.63 29.42
CA LEU A 94 -0.85 -8.61 29.55
C LEU A 94 0.32 -8.04 30.35
N THR A 95 0.90 -8.88 31.20
CA THR A 95 2.09 -8.54 32.00
C THR A 95 3.39 -8.64 31.21
N HIS A 96 3.35 -9.23 30.01
CA HIS A 96 4.52 -9.43 29.15
C HIS A 96 4.17 -9.10 27.70
N ALA A 97 5.17 -8.64 26.95
CA ALA A 97 5.02 -8.40 25.52
C ALA A 97 4.94 -9.74 24.77
N ILE A 98 4.09 -9.77 23.74
CA ILE A 98 3.93 -10.95 22.87
C ILE A 98 4.62 -10.72 21.54
N ASN A 99 5.03 -11.81 20.89
CA ASN A 99 5.59 -11.72 19.55
C ASN A 99 4.54 -11.15 18.58
N ILE A 100 4.93 -10.25 17.68
CA ILE A 100 4.01 -9.74 16.65
C ILE A 100 3.37 -10.85 15.81
N LYS A 101 4.07 -11.98 15.63
CA LYS A 101 3.55 -13.16 14.91
C LYS A 101 2.30 -13.77 15.58
N SER A 102 2.10 -13.51 16.87
CA SER A 102 0.91 -13.93 17.61
C SER A 102 -0.29 -13.01 17.38
N MET A 103 -0.08 -11.83 16.76
CA MET A 103 -1.17 -10.93 16.37
C MET A 103 -1.84 -11.45 15.09
N GLY A 104 -3.10 -11.08 14.86
CA GLY A 104 -3.82 -11.43 13.64
C GLY A 104 -3.11 -10.94 12.37
N LYS A 105 -3.26 -11.69 11.27
CA LYS A 105 -2.58 -11.39 9.99
C LYS A 105 -2.84 -9.97 9.52
N GLY A 106 -4.09 -9.50 9.62
CA GLY A 106 -4.47 -8.15 9.23
C GLY A 106 -3.73 -7.06 10.00
N PHE A 107 -3.52 -7.23 11.31
CA PHE A 107 -2.72 -6.30 12.10
C PHE A 107 -1.24 -6.33 11.68
N GLN A 108 -0.69 -7.52 11.41
CA GLN A 108 0.69 -7.64 10.92
C GLN A 108 0.88 -6.94 9.58
N THR A 109 -0.08 -7.07 8.65
CA THR A 109 -0.08 -6.40 7.35
C THR A 109 -0.23 -4.89 7.53
N TYR A 110 -1.23 -4.44 8.28
CA TYR A 110 -1.46 -3.03 8.60
C TYR A 110 -0.20 -2.37 9.17
N LEU A 111 0.42 -2.99 10.17
CA LEU A 111 1.60 -2.43 10.84
C LEU A 111 2.80 -2.27 9.90
N LYS A 112 3.00 -3.20 8.96
CA LYS A 112 4.06 -3.07 7.94
C LYS A 112 3.82 -1.86 7.05
N ILE A 113 2.58 -1.63 6.63
CA ILE A 113 2.20 -0.52 5.74
C ILE A 113 2.38 0.82 6.47
N ILE A 114 1.84 0.96 7.68
CA ILE A 114 2.01 2.20 8.46
C ILE A 114 3.47 2.44 8.86
N ALA A 115 4.28 1.39 9.04
CA ALA A 115 5.71 1.55 9.28
C ALA A 115 6.43 2.07 8.02
N SER A 116 6.04 1.62 6.84
CA SER A 116 6.61 2.14 5.58
C SER A 116 6.30 3.62 5.39
N MET A 117 5.05 4.02 5.66
CA MET A 117 4.61 5.42 5.58
C MET A 117 5.40 6.32 6.54
N VAL A 118 5.44 5.98 7.83
CA VAL A 118 6.09 6.83 8.86
C VAL A 118 7.62 6.80 8.77
N ALA A 119 8.20 5.71 8.24
CA ALA A 119 9.63 5.67 7.94
C ALA A 119 10.02 6.70 6.86
N GLY A 120 9.08 7.09 5.99
CA GLY A 120 9.28 8.11 4.95
C GLY A 120 9.56 7.52 3.58
N ASN A 121 9.11 6.29 3.30
CA ASN A 121 9.22 5.69 1.98
C ASN A 121 8.28 6.39 1.01
N LYS A 122 8.83 7.04 -0.02
CA LYS A 122 8.04 7.84 -0.97
C LYS A 122 7.17 7.00 -1.91
N TYR A 123 7.67 5.85 -2.34
CA TYR A 123 7.00 4.95 -3.29
C TYR A 123 6.77 3.61 -2.62
N ILE A 124 5.51 3.25 -2.38
CA ILE A 124 5.12 2.04 -1.67
C ILE A 124 4.32 1.17 -2.62
N ILE A 125 4.78 -0.06 -2.83
CA ILE A 125 4.13 -1.03 -3.72
C ILE A 125 3.58 -2.15 -2.86
N ILE A 126 2.28 -2.38 -2.95
CA ILE A 126 1.57 -3.37 -2.14
C ILE A 126 0.87 -4.35 -3.08
N ASP A 127 1.21 -5.62 -2.93
CA ASP A 127 0.50 -6.69 -3.63
C ASP A 127 -0.60 -7.25 -2.73
N GLU A 128 -1.82 -7.37 -3.26
CA GLU A 128 -3.03 -7.81 -2.55
C GLU A 128 -3.20 -7.11 -1.19
N ILE A 129 -3.48 -5.80 -1.22
CA ILE A 129 -3.54 -4.97 0.00
C ILE A 129 -4.53 -5.50 1.05
N GLU A 130 -5.58 -6.18 0.62
CA GLU A 130 -6.62 -6.77 1.47
C GLU A 130 -6.19 -8.08 2.16
N ASN A 131 -5.04 -8.65 1.81
CA ASN A 131 -4.68 -10.01 2.21
C ASN A 131 -4.59 -10.18 3.74
N GLY A 132 -5.53 -10.96 4.27
CA GLY A 132 -5.66 -11.27 5.70
C GLY A 132 -6.29 -10.16 6.55
N MET A 133 -6.92 -9.16 5.92
CA MET A 133 -7.61 -8.05 6.59
C MET A 133 -9.13 -8.25 6.58
N HIS A 134 -9.78 -7.89 7.69
CA HIS A 134 -11.25 -7.78 7.76
C HIS A 134 -11.69 -6.41 7.22
N PHE A 135 -12.96 -6.28 6.81
CA PHE A 135 -13.51 -5.06 6.19
C PHE A 135 -13.24 -3.78 7.02
N GLU A 136 -13.42 -3.84 8.34
CA GLU A 136 -13.19 -2.70 9.24
C GLU A 136 -11.71 -2.28 9.23
N SER A 137 -10.80 -3.26 9.18
CA SER A 137 -9.36 -3.01 9.07
C SER A 137 -8.99 -2.39 7.72
N ILE A 138 -9.68 -2.77 6.64
CA ILE A 138 -9.48 -2.20 5.29
C ILE A 138 -9.86 -0.72 5.28
N LYS A 139 -11.02 -0.36 5.85
CA LYS A 139 -11.47 1.04 5.95
C LYS A 139 -10.43 1.90 6.68
N ILE A 140 -10.00 1.47 7.88
CA ILE A 140 -8.97 2.18 8.66
C ILE A 140 -7.66 2.31 7.88
N LEU A 141 -7.25 1.27 7.15
CA LEU A 141 -6.03 1.32 6.34
C LEU A 141 -6.14 2.35 5.21
N LEU A 142 -7.23 2.33 4.44
CA LEU A 142 -7.43 3.23 3.31
C LEU A 142 -7.51 4.70 3.75
N GLU A 143 -8.21 4.99 4.84
CA GLU A 143 -8.26 6.34 5.43
C GLU A 143 -6.86 6.86 5.79
N ASN A 144 -6.05 6.01 6.43
CA ASN A 144 -4.68 6.38 6.78
C ASN A 144 -3.78 6.53 5.54
N ILE A 145 -3.93 5.65 4.53
CA ILE A 145 -3.19 5.77 3.27
C ILE A 145 -3.50 7.10 2.60
N LEU A 146 -4.77 7.46 2.42
CA LEU A 146 -5.15 8.69 1.74
C LEU A 146 -4.68 9.94 2.52
N SER A 147 -4.90 9.96 3.82
CA SER A 147 -4.50 11.08 4.69
C SER A 147 -2.98 11.28 4.70
N LEU A 148 -2.21 10.21 4.94
CA LEU A 148 -0.75 10.28 5.00
C LEU A 148 -0.10 10.48 3.63
N SER A 149 -0.75 10.02 2.55
CA SER A 149 -0.28 10.31 1.18
C SER A 149 -0.28 11.80 0.90
N LYS A 150 -1.32 12.52 1.32
CA LYS A 150 -1.37 13.99 1.23
C LYS A 150 -0.34 14.65 2.13
N GLU A 151 -0.24 14.22 3.39
CA GLU A 151 0.65 14.84 4.37
C GLU A 151 2.14 14.69 4.00
N TYR A 152 2.52 13.50 3.50
CA TYR A 152 3.92 13.15 3.24
C TYR A 152 4.30 13.00 1.78
N ASN A 153 3.39 13.33 0.86
CA ASN A 153 3.62 13.21 -0.58
C ASN A 153 4.07 11.78 -0.95
N LEU A 154 3.33 10.80 -0.43
CA LEU A 154 3.55 9.37 -0.68
C LEU A 154 2.79 8.95 -1.95
N GLN A 155 3.34 8.01 -2.69
CA GLN A 155 2.69 7.40 -3.83
C GLN A 155 2.56 5.89 -3.62
N PHE A 156 1.33 5.42 -3.67
CA PHE A 156 0.98 4.01 -3.53
C PHE A 156 0.71 3.38 -4.89
N PHE A 157 1.22 2.17 -5.08
CA PHE A 157 0.86 1.29 -6.19
C PHE A 157 0.34 0.00 -5.60
N VAL A 158 -0.94 -0.27 -5.80
CA VAL A 158 -1.64 -1.33 -5.08
C VAL A 158 -2.34 -2.24 -6.09
N THR A 159 -2.23 -3.54 -5.89
CA THR A 159 -3.06 -4.54 -6.56
C THR A 159 -4.16 -5.00 -5.61
N THR A 160 -5.33 -5.27 -6.17
CA THR A 160 -6.47 -5.83 -5.44
C THR A 160 -7.35 -6.61 -6.41
N HIS A 161 -7.99 -7.67 -5.90
CA HIS A 161 -9.09 -8.35 -6.61
C HIS A 161 -10.41 -8.18 -5.84
N ASN A 162 -10.40 -7.39 -4.77
CA ASN A 162 -11.51 -7.22 -3.86
C ASN A 162 -12.40 -6.04 -4.28
N LYS A 163 -13.60 -6.35 -4.78
CA LYS A 163 -14.60 -5.32 -5.14
C LYS A 163 -15.07 -4.50 -3.94
N GLU A 164 -15.26 -5.12 -2.78
CA GLU A 164 -15.66 -4.43 -1.54
C GLU A 164 -14.60 -3.40 -1.12
N LEU A 165 -13.31 -3.69 -1.33
CA LEU A 165 -12.25 -2.72 -1.10
C LEU A 165 -12.40 -1.49 -2.00
N LEU A 166 -12.76 -1.68 -3.27
CA LEU A 166 -12.98 -0.60 -4.23
C LEU A 166 -14.20 0.24 -3.85
N GLU A 167 -15.27 -0.38 -3.36
CA GLU A 167 -16.46 0.31 -2.83
C GLU A 167 -16.14 1.15 -1.59
N ILE A 168 -15.44 0.56 -0.61
CA ILE A 168 -14.99 1.28 0.59
C ILE A 168 -14.09 2.45 0.19
N LEU A 169 -13.17 2.25 -0.75
CA LEU A 169 -12.30 3.30 -1.26
C LEU A 169 -13.11 4.44 -1.89
N ASN A 170 -14.09 4.13 -2.74
CA ASN A 170 -14.95 5.13 -3.35
C ASN A 170 -15.69 5.96 -2.30
N ASN A 171 -16.31 5.30 -1.32
CA ASN A 171 -17.03 5.96 -0.24
C ASN A 171 -16.11 6.91 0.57
N ILE A 172 -14.89 6.49 0.90
CA ILE A 172 -13.93 7.36 1.62
C ILE A 172 -13.55 8.58 0.78
N LEU A 173 -13.33 8.40 -0.53
CA LEU A 173 -12.99 9.50 -1.43
C LEU A 173 -14.11 10.55 -1.48
N ASP A 174 -15.36 10.08 -1.61
CA ASP A 174 -16.56 10.92 -1.64
C ASP A 174 -16.78 11.64 -0.29
N GLU A 175 -16.71 10.93 0.83
CA GLU A 175 -16.87 11.49 2.19
C GLU A 175 -15.84 12.60 2.49
N ASN A 176 -14.63 12.49 1.94
CA ASN A 176 -13.54 13.43 2.19
C ASN A 176 -13.38 14.51 1.09
N ASN A 177 -14.23 14.51 0.06
CA ASN A 177 -14.13 15.39 -1.11
C ASN A 177 -12.72 15.35 -1.73
N TYR A 178 -12.18 14.15 -1.92
CA TYR A 178 -10.93 13.95 -2.62
C TYR A 178 -11.26 13.73 -4.09
N ASP A 179 -10.74 14.54 -5.02
CA ASP A 179 -11.08 14.44 -6.45
C ASP A 179 -9.89 14.01 -7.34
N ASP A 180 -8.68 13.95 -6.76
CA ASP A 180 -7.42 13.82 -7.47
C ASP A 180 -6.43 12.82 -6.82
N MET A 181 -6.95 11.87 -6.05
CA MET A 181 -6.13 10.92 -5.27
C MET A 181 -6.01 9.53 -5.92
N LEU A 182 -6.87 9.22 -6.89
CA LEU A 182 -7.00 7.86 -7.42
C LEU A 182 -6.88 7.78 -8.96
N SER A 183 -6.17 6.75 -9.42
CA SER A 183 -6.20 6.27 -10.80
C SER A 183 -6.27 4.75 -10.76
N VAL A 184 -7.26 4.17 -11.44
CA VAL A 184 -7.51 2.72 -11.43
C VAL A 184 -7.19 2.14 -12.79
N TYR A 185 -6.39 1.08 -12.80
CA TYR A 185 -6.04 0.33 -14.01
C TYR A 185 -6.61 -1.07 -13.88
N ASN A 186 -7.70 -1.34 -14.61
CA ASN A 186 -8.25 -2.68 -14.69
C ASN A 186 -7.50 -3.46 -15.78
N THR A 187 -6.96 -4.62 -15.42
CA THR A 187 -6.20 -5.49 -16.32
C THR A 187 -6.98 -6.77 -16.59
N TYR A 188 -7.13 -7.16 -17.84
CA TYR A 188 -7.79 -8.41 -18.22
C TYR A 188 -7.12 -9.07 -19.42
N ILE A 189 -7.36 -10.37 -19.59
CA ILE A 189 -6.90 -11.12 -20.76
C ILE A 189 -8.02 -11.06 -21.80
N ASN A 190 -7.71 -10.56 -23.00
CA ASN A 190 -8.67 -10.48 -24.09
C ASN A 190 -8.81 -11.81 -24.84
N ASN A 191 -9.73 -11.87 -25.82
CA ASN A 191 -10.01 -13.07 -26.60
C ASN A 191 -8.80 -13.59 -27.40
N GLU A 192 -7.77 -12.77 -27.59
CA GLU A 192 -6.53 -13.11 -28.30
C GLU A 192 -5.39 -13.51 -27.33
N ASN A 193 -5.69 -13.74 -26.06
CA ASN A 193 -4.71 -14.03 -24.99
C ASN A 193 -3.70 -12.90 -24.73
N ASN A 194 -4.03 -11.66 -25.09
CA ASN A 194 -3.23 -10.49 -24.77
C ASN A 194 -3.71 -9.83 -23.47
N ILE A 195 -2.81 -9.19 -22.73
CA ILE A 195 -3.17 -8.38 -21.56
C ILE A 195 -3.56 -6.98 -22.04
N ASP A 196 -4.83 -6.63 -21.84
CA ASP A 196 -5.35 -5.29 -22.08
C ASP A 196 -5.55 -4.56 -20.74
N ILE A 197 -5.50 -3.23 -20.82
CA ILE A 197 -5.59 -2.34 -19.66
C ILE A 197 -6.61 -1.24 -19.96
N VAL A 198 -7.59 -1.07 -19.06
CA VAL A 198 -8.52 0.06 -19.07
C VAL A 198 -8.19 0.96 -17.89
N ASN A 199 -7.99 2.25 -18.16
CA ASN A 199 -7.75 3.27 -17.14
C ASN A 199 -9.05 4.00 -16.81
N TYR A 200 -9.40 4.05 -15.54
CA TYR A 200 -10.48 4.86 -15.01
C TYR A 200 -9.88 6.06 -14.28
N THR A 201 -10.27 7.25 -14.72
CA THR A 201 -10.16 8.45 -13.88
C THR A 201 -11.02 8.27 -12.65
N GLN A 202 -10.73 8.99 -11.57
CA GLN A 202 -11.51 8.87 -10.34
C GLN A 202 -13.02 9.09 -10.57
N LYS A 203 -13.40 10.11 -11.36
CA LYS A 203 -14.80 10.36 -11.74
C LYS A 203 -15.46 9.16 -12.44
N ASN A 204 -14.75 8.55 -13.39
CA ASN A 204 -15.29 7.40 -14.13
C ASN A 204 -15.31 6.14 -13.26
N PHE A 205 -14.40 6.04 -12.30
CA PHE A 205 -14.35 4.96 -11.33
C PHE A 205 -15.56 4.99 -10.39
N SER A 206 -15.92 6.16 -9.82
CA SER A 206 -17.11 6.28 -8.96
C SER A 206 -18.38 5.85 -9.69
N HIS A 207 -18.58 6.37 -10.92
CA HIS A 207 -19.69 5.93 -11.77
C HIS A 207 -19.64 4.43 -12.07
N PHE A 208 -18.46 3.86 -12.31
CA PHE A 208 -18.34 2.42 -12.55
C PHE A 208 -18.75 1.62 -11.31
N ILE A 209 -18.28 1.98 -10.12
CA ILE A 209 -18.63 1.27 -8.87
C ILE A 209 -20.13 1.36 -8.56
N GLU A 210 -20.75 2.51 -8.79
CA GLU A 210 -22.20 2.70 -8.57
C GLU A 210 -23.06 1.89 -9.55
N ASN A 211 -22.69 1.88 -10.84
CA ASN A 211 -23.52 1.30 -11.91
C ASN A 211 -23.19 -0.18 -12.22
N ASP A 212 -22.00 -0.69 -11.90
CA ASP A 212 -21.67 -2.13 -12.07
C ASP A 212 -22.45 -3.00 -11.06
N ASN A 213 -23.04 -2.37 -10.02
CA ASN A 213 -24.05 -2.98 -9.14
C ASN A 213 -25.45 -3.05 -9.80
N GLU A 214 -25.74 -2.25 -10.83
CA GLU A 214 -27.01 -2.27 -11.59
C GLU A 214 -26.94 -3.14 -12.85
N ILE A 215 -25.75 -3.42 -13.40
CA ILE A 215 -25.56 -4.15 -14.67
C ILE A 215 -25.48 -5.68 -14.47
N ARG A 216 -25.64 -6.17 -13.24
CA ARG A 216 -25.70 -7.60 -12.93
C ARG A 216 -27.14 -8.11 -12.89
N ASP A 217 -27.84 -8.00 -14.02
CA ASP A 217 -29.00 -8.85 -14.39
C ASP A 217 -28.78 -9.42 -15.80
#